data_AF-A0A078AN94-F1
#
_entry.id   AF-A0A078AN94-F1
#
_cell.length_a   1.000
_cell.length_b   1.000
_cell.length_c   1.000
_cell.angle_alpha   90.00
_cell.angle_beta   90.00
_cell.angle_gamma   90.00
#
_symmetry.space_group_name_H-M   'P 1'
#
loop_
_entity.id
_entity.type
_entity.pdbx_description
1 polymer ?
#
loop_
_entity_poly.entity_id
_entity_poly.type
_entity_poly.pdbx_seq_one_letter_code
_entity_poly.pdbx_strand_id
1 'polypeptide(L)'
;MESSKKQQEDTQQFTSNLITQIQEESKGGDNLEQTDPVSFLERELQIKIDADSKEELRLSVANENSYKEKVKKLLETLREKHTGNYKVLKKIDNLYPLYDAHDFWDSQPVPKAYDVFDNSLIDKPIDKIKTVAEVRQDPYPLPAGFVWADIDISNREQAQEVYELLTQNYVEDDDNMFRFDYSIDFLQWALTVPGFHKEWLFGVRGGKKNRLFGFISGIPVDCVVRGNKIKMAEINFLCVHKSLRTKRLATVLIKEVTRRVNLHDIWQAVYTAGVLIPLPIAKTTYWHRSLNPKKLVEVGFSSLPSGTPMARYVKILKLPTETSIPGLREMTKKDISVVCELLNTYLTRFEVHLEFSNSEVEHFLIPRPGVIDTYVVENPETKQVTDFFSFYHLPSSILKHETHKILNVAYAYYNVCNTVSFEELMRNALIIAKQKNFDVFNALDIMENEKILKELKFGVGDGNLHYYLYNWRIPELKSPQLGIVLV
;
A
#
# COMPACT_ATOMS: atom_id res chain seq x y z
N MET A 1 28.95 -42.22 -18.25
CA MET A 1 27.81 -42.30 -17.31
C MET A 1 28.22 -42.18 -15.85
N GLU A 2 29.46 -42.51 -15.46
CA GLU A 2 29.94 -42.32 -14.08
C GLU A 2 30.29 -40.87 -13.70
N SER A 3 30.72 -40.03 -14.65
CA SER A 3 31.06 -38.62 -14.35
C SER A 3 29.83 -37.75 -14.00
N SER A 4 28.67 -38.08 -14.56
CA SER A 4 27.42 -37.34 -14.33
C SER A 4 26.75 -37.70 -13.01
N LYS A 5 26.98 -38.92 -12.49
CA LYS A 5 26.52 -39.32 -11.15
C LYS A 5 27.38 -38.69 -10.06
N LYS A 6 28.70 -38.63 -10.28
CA LYS A 6 29.63 -37.99 -9.34
C LYS A 6 29.39 -36.48 -9.21
N GLN A 7 29.08 -35.80 -10.32
CA GLN A 7 28.66 -34.39 -10.28
C GLN A 7 27.31 -34.17 -9.57
N GLN A 8 26.35 -35.09 -9.70
CA GLN A 8 25.08 -35.02 -8.96
C GLN A 8 25.25 -35.29 -7.47
N GLU A 9 26.07 -36.25 -7.08
CA GLU A 9 26.41 -36.56 -5.69
C GLU A 9 27.21 -35.41 -5.05
N ASP A 10 28.19 -34.85 -5.75
CA ASP A 10 28.98 -33.71 -5.26
C ASP A 10 28.10 -32.45 -5.13
N THR A 11 27.12 -32.24 -6.01
CA THR A 11 26.17 -31.11 -5.93
C THR A 11 25.15 -31.30 -4.80
N GLN A 12 24.67 -32.52 -4.57
CA GLN A 12 23.78 -32.86 -3.43
C GLN A 12 24.51 -32.75 -2.09
N GLN A 13 25.78 -33.14 -2.04
CA GLN A 13 26.59 -33.06 -0.82
C GLN A 13 26.99 -31.61 -0.52
N PHE A 14 27.22 -30.79 -1.54
CA PHE A 14 27.47 -29.34 -1.39
C PHE A 14 26.22 -28.59 -0.91
N THR A 15 25.03 -28.92 -1.42
CA THR A 15 23.75 -28.34 -0.96
C THR A 15 23.36 -28.80 0.44
N SER A 16 23.57 -30.08 0.77
CA SER A 16 23.36 -30.60 2.13
C SER A 16 24.24 -29.89 3.15
N ASN A 17 25.52 -29.68 2.84
CA ASN A 17 26.44 -29.00 3.74
C ASN A 17 26.10 -27.51 3.89
N LEU A 18 25.62 -26.84 2.84
CA LEU A 18 25.16 -25.45 2.92
C LEU A 18 23.91 -25.31 3.80
N ILE A 19 22.97 -26.26 3.73
CA ILE A 19 21.76 -26.29 4.58
C ILE A 19 22.12 -26.50 6.05
N THR A 20 23.05 -27.41 6.36
CA THR A 20 23.51 -27.62 7.74
C THR A 20 24.28 -26.40 8.26
N GLN A 21 25.06 -25.74 7.41
CA GLN A 21 25.79 -24.52 7.77
C GLN A 21 24.84 -23.32 8.00
N ILE A 22 23.78 -23.18 7.20
CA ILE A 22 22.69 -22.22 7.42
C ILE A 22 21.94 -22.52 8.74
N GLN A 23 21.71 -23.79 9.06
CA GLN A 23 21.08 -24.20 10.31
C GLN A 23 21.97 -23.97 11.54
N GLU A 24 23.29 -24.10 11.42
CA GLU A 24 24.22 -23.82 12.51
C GLU A 24 24.45 -22.30 12.70
N GLU A 25 24.48 -21.51 11.62
CA GLU A 25 24.56 -20.04 11.68
C GLU A 25 23.24 -19.39 12.14
N SER A 26 22.09 -20.04 11.92
CA SER A 26 20.78 -19.61 12.43
C SER A 26 20.61 -19.72 13.95
N LYS A 27 21.62 -20.20 14.69
CA LYS A 27 21.67 -20.09 16.17
C LYS A 27 22.04 -18.67 16.65
N GLY A 28 22.35 -17.75 15.73
CA GLY A 28 22.55 -16.33 16.01
C GLY A 28 21.49 -15.44 15.36
N GLY A 29 20.44 -15.08 16.10
CA GLY A 29 19.71 -13.81 16.01
C GLY A 29 18.78 -13.55 14.81
N ASP A 30 17.48 -13.80 15.03
CA ASP A 30 16.28 -13.05 14.59
C ASP A 30 15.98 -12.69 13.11
N ASN A 31 16.87 -12.87 12.13
CA ASN A 31 16.62 -12.33 10.77
C ASN A 31 16.28 -13.34 9.67
N LEU A 32 16.49 -14.65 9.85
CA LEU A 32 16.22 -15.65 8.79
C LEU A 32 14.76 -16.15 8.75
N GLU A 33 13.96 -15.97 9.82
CA GLU A 33 12.55 -16.40 9.83
C GLU A 33 11.65 -15.54 8.92
N GLN A 34 12.06 -14.32 8.59
CA GLN A 34 11.24 -13.35 7.84
C GLN A 34 11.21 -13.61 6.32
N THR A 35 12.08 -14.49 5.80
CA THR A 35 12.17 -14.80 4.37
C THR A 35 11.95 -16.29 4.06
N ASP A 36 11.50 -17.10 5.02
CA ASP A 36 11.14 -18.52 4.77
C ASP A 36 9.79 -18.59 4.02
N PRO A 37 9.75 -19.12 2.78
CA PRO A 37 8.51 -19.28 2.02
C PRO A 37 7.43 -20.07 2.77
N VAL A 38 7.81 -20.98 3.67
CA VAL A 38 6.85 -21.74 4.50
C VAL A 38 6.28 -20.90 5.64
N SER A 39 7.10 -20.07 6.28
CA SER A 39 6.64 -19.13 7.31
C SER A 39 5.69 -18.07 6.72
N PHE A 40 5.95 -17.62 5.50
CA PHE A 40 5.04 -16.75 4.74
C PHE A 40 3.64 -17.38 4.61
N LEU A 41 3.55 -18.66 4.20
CA LEU A 41 2.29 -19.37 4.06
C LEU A 41 1.51 -19.46 5.38
N GLU A 42 2.17 -19.86 6.47
CA GLU A 42 1.52 -19.99 7.78
C GLU A 42 0.96 -18.65 8.28
N ARG A 43 1.71 -17.56 8.08
CA ARG A 43 1.28 -16.22 8.48
C ARG A 43 0.08 -15.75 7.67
N GLU A 44 0.11 -15.88 6.34
CA GLU A 44 -1.00 -15.45 5.49
C GLU A 44 -2.28 -16.27 5.74
N LEU A 45 -2.13 -17.57 5.96
CA LEU A 45 -3.25 -18.45 6.32
C LEU A 45 -3.73 -18.25 7.76
N GLN A 46 -2.82 -17.87 8.67
CA GLN A 46 -2.97 -17.97 10.14
C GLN A 46 -3.37 -19.39 10.56
N ILE A 47 -2.74 -20.39 9.93
CA ILE A 47 -2.94 -21.82 10.18
C ILE A 47 -1.57 -22.44 10.37
N LYS A 48 -1.44 -23.28 11.40
CA LYS A 48 -0.23 -24.06 11.64
C LYS A 48 -0.20 -25.26 10.69
N ILE A 49 0.81 -25.31 9.83
CA ILE A 49 1.09 -26.44 8.94
C ILE A 49 1.81 -27.53 9.75
N ASP A 50 1.52 -28.80 9.48
CA ASP A 50 2.19 -29.92 10.15
C ASP A 50 3.67 -30.02 9.75
N ALA A 51 4.49 -30.62 10.62
CA ALA A 51 5.94 -30.66 10.46
C ALA A 51 6.39 -31.34 9.16
N ASP A 52 5.72 -32.42 8.77
CA ASP A 52 6.05 -33.19 7.56
C ASP A 52 5.81 -32.35 6.30
N SER A 53 4.66 -31.69 6.22
CA SER A 53 4.34 -30.78 5.11
C SER A 53 5.29 -29.57 5.05
N LYS A 54 5.73 -29.04 6.20
CA LYS A 54 6.73 -27.95 6.22
C LYS A 54 8.06 -28.40 5.65
N GLU A 55 8.56 -29.55 6.09
CA GLU A 55 9.83 -30.07 5.62
C GLU A 55 9.77 -30.39 4.13
N GLU A 56 8.66 -31.00 3.69
CA GLU A 56 8.44 -31.29 2.28
C GLU A 56 8.45 -30.02 1.41
N LEU A 57 7.81 -28.95 1.89
CA LEU A 57 7.80 -27.66 1.21
C LEU A 57 9.20 -27.06 1.15
N ARG A 58 9.93 -27.01 2.28
CA ARG A 58 11.30 -26.46 2.33
C ARG A 58 12.24 -27.17 1.37
N LEU A 59 12.18 -28.50 1.31
CA LEU A 59 12.98 -29.30 0.37
C LEU A 59 12.64 -29.02 -1.10
N SER A 60 11.41 -28.58 -1.39
CA SER A 60 10.98 -28.28 -2.75
C SER A 60 11.33 -26.87 -3.24
N VAL A 61 11.71 -25.94 -2.36
CA VAL A 61 12.01 -24.53 -2.70
C VAL A 61 13.09 -24.40 -3.79
N ALA A 62 14.05 -25.34 -3.83
CA ALA A 62 15.10 -25.36 -4.85
C ALA A 62 14.59 -25.55 -6.29
N ASN A 63 13.33 -25.99 -6.47
CA ASN A 63 12.68 -26.11 -7.76
C ASN A 63 11.32 -25.42 -7.73
N GLU A 64 11.23 -24.25 -8.37
CA GLU A 64 10.04 -23.42 -8.44
C GLU A 64 8.77 -24.20 -8.79
N ASN A 65 8.80 -25.01 -9.87
CA ASN A 65 7.63 -25.75 -10.32
C ASN A 65 7.20 -26.78 -9.28
N SER A 66 8.17 -27.48 -8.68
CA SER A 66 7.92 -28.44 -7.59
C SER A 66 7.29 -27.75 -6.38
N TYR A 67 7.85 -26.61 -5.96
CA TYR A 67 7.33 -25.85 -4.83
C TYR A 67 5.92 -25.33 -5.07
N LYS A 68 5.67 -24.68 -6.23
CA LYS A 68 4.34 -24.17 -6.60
C LYS A 68 3.28 -25.29 -6.59
N GLU A 69 3.58 -26.44 -7.18
CA GLU A 69 2.67 -27.60 -7.19
C GLU A 69 2.35 -28.11 -5.78
N LYS A 70 3.37 -28.24 -4.91
CA LYS A 70 3.17 -28.70 -3.53
C LYS A 70 2.38 -27.71 -2.69
N VAL A 71 2.62 -26.40 -2.87
CA VAL A 71 1.83 -25.37 -2.19
C VAL A 71 0.36 -25.44 -2.64
N LYS A 72 0.08 -25.55 -3.94
CA LYS A 72 -1.30 -25.69 -4.42
C LYS A 72 -2.01 -26.90 -3.83
N LYS A 73 -1.33 -28.05 -3.79
CA LYS A 73 -1.86 -29.27 -3.18
C LYS A 73 -2.15 -29.10 -1.69
N LEU A 74 -1.26 -28.40 -0.96
CA LEU A 74 -1.50 -28.06 0.45
C LEU A 74 -2.74 -27.15 0.58
N LEU A 75 -2.85 -26.10 -0.23
CA LEU A 75 -3.98 -25.17 -0.19
C LEU A 75 -5.31 -25.86 -0.51
N GLU A 76 -5.34 -26.78 -1.46
CA GLU A 76 -6.51 -27.60 -1.78
C GLU A 76 -6.90 -28.50 -0.59
N THR A 77 -5.93 -29.16 0.03
CA THR A 77 -6.15 -30.00 1.22
C THR A 77 -6.71 -29.18 2.39
N LEU A 78 -6.16 -27.97 2.61
CA LEU A 78 -6.66 -27.06 3.64
C LEU A 78 -8.06 -26.56 3.31
N ARG A 79 -8.37 -26.30 2.03
CA ARG A 79 -9.68 -25.88 1.57
C ARG A 79 -10.74 -26.94 1.91
N GLU A 80 -10.46 -28.20 1.61
CA GLU A 80 -11.34 -29.33 1.91
C GLU A 80 -11.59 -29.47 3.42
N LYS A 81 -10.53 -29.37 4.23
CA LYS A 81 -10.59 -29.44 5.69
C LYS A 81 -11.39 -28.30 6.33
N HIS A 82 -11.47 -27.16 5.66
CA HIS A 82 -12.09 -25.93 6.16
C HIS A 82 -13.32 -25.48 5.34
N THR A 83 -14.01 -26.41 4.67
CA THR A 83 -15.20 -26.18 3.81
C THR A 83 -16.33 -25.37 4.46
N GLY A 84 -16.44 -25.31 5.80
CA GLY A 84 -17.41 -24.49 6.53
C GLY A 84 -16.87 -23.16 7.10
N ASN A 85 -15.57 -22.87 6.94
CA ASN A 85 -14.94 -21.69 7.53
C ASN A 85 -14.62 -20.64 6.45
N TYR A 86 -15.62 -19.81 6.16
CA TYR A 86 -15.53 -18.76 5.14
C TYR A 86 -14.28 -17.85 5.28
N LYS A 87 -13.88 -17.52 6.52
CA LYS A 87 -12.69 -16.68 6.75
C LYS A 87 -11.39 -17.35 6.30
N VAL A 88 -11.28 -18.65 6.53
CA VAL A 88 -10.11 -19.43 6.07
C VAL A 88 -10.15 -19.59 4.55
N LEU A 89 -11.32 -19.89 3.99
CA LEU A 89 -11.50 -20.03 2.54
C LEU A 89 -11.11 -18.75 1.79
N LYS A 90 -11.53 -17.57 2.28
CA LYS A 90 -11.15 -16.28 1.70
C LYS A 90 -9.63 -16.06 1.69
N LYS A 91 -8.92 -16.47 2.75
CA LYS A 91 -7.45 -16.38 2.80
C LYS A 91 -6.78 -17.32 1.80
N ILE A 92 -7.28 -18.56 1.68
CA ILE A 92 -6.80 -19.52 0.68
C ILE A 92 -7.02 -18.96 -0.73
N ASP A 93 -8.22 -18.47 -1.02
CA ASP A 93 -8.57 -17.91 -2.33
C ASP A 93 -7.74 -16.66 -2.69
N ASN A 94 -7.31 -15.88 -1.69
CA ASN A 94 -6.40 -14.74 -1.89
C ASN A 94 -4.94 -15.16 -2.12
N LEU A 95 -4.52 -16.28 -1.53
CA LEU A 95 -3.13 -16.75 -1.56
C LEU A 95 -2.84 -17.64 -2.76
N TYR A 96 -3.82 -18.46 -3.18
CA TYR A 96 -3.70 -19.40 -4.29
C TYR A 96 -3.16 -18.76 -5.58
N PRO A 97 -3.66 -17.58 -6.02
CA PRO A 97 -3.19 -16.95 -7.25
C PRO A 97 -1.69 -16.66 -7.27
N LEU A 98 -1.06 -16.41 -6.10
CA LEU A 98 0.38 -16.12 -5.98
C LEU A 98 1.27 -17.25 -6.51
N TYR A 99 0.74 -18.48 -6.53
CA TYR A 99 1.43 -19.69 -6.98
C TYR A 99 1.01 -20.14 -8.39
N ASP A 100 0.13 -19.38 -9.06
CA ASP A 100 -0.13 -19.57 -10.48
C ASP A 100 1.04 -19.11 -11.35
N ALA A 101 1.04 -19.53 -12.62
CA ALA A 101 1.98 -18.99 -13.60
C ALA A 101 1.70 -17.50 -13.78
N HIS A 102 2.68 -16.66 -13.47
CA HIS A 102 2.57 -15.22 -13.60
C HIS A 102 3.52 -14.71 -14.68
N ASP A 103 3.23 -15.04 -15.96
CA ASP A 103 4.07 -14.68 -17.13
C ASP A 103 4.66 -13.26 -17.06
N PHE A 104 3.87 -12.30 -16.55
CA PHE A 104 4.33 -10.94 -16.35
C PHE A 104 5.25 -10.79 -15.14
N TRP A 105 4.75 -11.03 -13.91
CA TRP A 105 5.52 -10.78 -12.69
C TRP A 105 6.75 -11.66 -12.57
N ASP A 106 6.72 -12.88 -13.09
CA ASP A 106 7.87 -13.79 -13.15
C ASP A 106 9.04 -13.18 -13.94
N SER A 107 8.74 -12.32 -14.93
CA SER A 107 9.75 -11.60 -15.72
C SER A 107 10.19 -10.25 -15.14
N GLN A 108 9.58 -9.78 -14.04
CA GLN A 108 9.88 -8.49 -13.43
C GLN A 108 10.95 -8.60 -12.32
N PRO A 109 11.76 -7.55 -12.09
CA PRO A 109 12.75 -7.49 -11.02
C PRO A 109 12.07 -7.23 -9.67
N VAL A 110 11.30 -8.21 -9.20
CA VAL A 110 10.64 -8.23 -7.89
C VAL A 110 10.89 -9.58 -7.22
N PRO A 111 11.02 -9.64 -5.88
CA PRO A 111 11.17 -10.92 -5.19
C PRO A 111 9.97 -11.83 -5.48
N LYS A 112 10.21 -13.13 -5.61
CA LYS A 112 9.17 -14.14 -5.80
C LYS A 112 8.82 -14.78 -4.47
N ALA A 113 7.63 -15.36 -4.39
CA ALA A 113 7.14 -16.01 -3.17
C ALA A 113 7.94 -17.26 -2.74
N TYR A 114 8.79 -17.76 -3.63
CA TYR A 114 9.66 -18.92 -3.42
C TYR A 114 11.15 -18.53 -3.40
N ASP A 115 11.48 -17.24 -3.54
CA ASP A 115 12.88 -16.81 -3.50
C ASP A 115 13.42 -16.95 -2.06
N VAL A 116 14.46 -17.77 -1.89
CA VAL A 116 15.32 -17.73 -0.71
C VAL A 116 16.60 -17.05 -1.14
N PHE A 117 16.82 -15.85 -0.63
CA PHE A 117 17.98 -15.04 -0.97
C PHE A 117 18.93 -14.89 0.22
N ASP A 118 20.23 -14.91 -0.10
CA ASP A 118 21.31 -14.62 0.85
C ASP A 118 21.20 -13.16 1.35
N ASN A 119 21.58 -12.95 2.61
CA ASN A 119 21.76 -11.63 3.21
C ASN A 119 22.66 -10.71 2.36
N SER A 120 23.61 -11.27 1.60
CA SER A 120 24.46 -10.48 0.68
C SER A 120 23.68 -9.78 -0.45
N LEU A 121 22.45 -10.20 -0.75
CA LEU A 121 21.57 -9.67 -1.80
C LEU A 121 20.54 -8.66 -1.28
N ILE A 122 20.48 -8.45 0.03
CA ILE A 122 19.57 -7.52 0.71
C ILE A 122 20.08 -6.08 0.55
N ASP A 123 19.15 -5.13 0.53
CA ASP A 123 19.39 -3.68 0.41
C ASP A 123 20.13 -3.33 -0.89
N LYS A 124 19.77 -4.03 -1.97
CA LYS A 124 20.37 -3.88 -3.30
C LYS A 124 19.31 -3.98 -4.42
N PRO A 125 19.61 -3.40 -5.60
CA PRO A 125 18.82 -3.65 -6.80
C PRO A 125 18.78 -5.13 -7.16
N ILE A 126 17.66 -5.57 -7.73
CA ILE A 126 17.48 -6.97 -8.16
C ILE A 126 18.14 -7.17 -9.53
N ASP A 127 17.82 -6.29 -10.47
CA ASP A 127 18.51 -6.20 -11.74
C ASP A 127 19.74 -5.30 -11.63
N LYS A 128 20.76 -5.59 -12.44
CA LYS A 128 21.86 -4.66 -12.63
C LYS A 128 21.31 -3.35 -13.20
N ILE A 129 21.62 -2.25 -12.53
CA ILE A 129 21.27 -0.90 -13.00
C ILE A 129 21.88 -0.69 -14.38
N LYS A 130 21.02 -0.26 -15.31
CA LYS A 130 21.37 0.03 -16.70
C LYS A 130 21.68 1.51 -16.85
N THR A 131 22.01 1.92 -18.05
CA THR A 131 22.09 3.32 -18.44
C THR A 131 20.84 3.72 -19.22
N VAL A 132 20.53 5.02 -19.24
CA VAL A 132 19.41 5.57 -20.05
C VAL A 132 19.52 5.18 -21.53
N ALA A 133 20.75 5.04 -22.05
CA ALA A 133 21.00 4.61 -23.43
C ALA A 133 20.58 3.15 -23.71
N GLU A 134 20.54 2.29 -22.70
CA GLU A 134 20.08 0.90 -22.81
C GLU A 134 18.55 0.78 -22.69
N VAL A 135 17.87 1.87 -22.32
CA VAL A 135 16.41 1.92 -22.24
C VAL A 135 15.83 2.09 -23.64
N ARG A 136 14.71 1.41 -23.91
CA ARG A 136 13.96 1.58 -25.16
C ARG A 136 13.49 3.04 -25.29
N GLN A 137 13.92 3.71 -26.37
CA GLN A 137 13.61 5.12 -26.60
C GLN A 137 12.17 5.33 -27.08
N ASP A 138 11.66 4.44 -27.93
CA ASP A 138 10.28 4.49 -28.41
C ASP A 138 9.29 3.86 -27.42
N PRO A 139 8.04 4.34 -27.34
CA PRO A 139 6.99 3.69 -26.57
C PRO A 139 6.79 2.21 -26.93
N TYR A 140 6.28 1.42 -25.99
CA TYR A 140 5.85 0.06 -26.29
C TYR A 140 4.71 0.07 -27.33
N PRO A 141 4.69 -0.87 -28.29
CA PRO A 141 3.66 -0.88 -29.32
C PRO A 141 2.29 -1.22 -28.71
N LEU A 142 1.26 -0.51 -29.18
CA LEU A 142 -0.14 -0.80 -28.88
C LEU A 142 -0.83 -1.44 -30.09
N PRO A 143 -1.89 -2.25 -29.88
CA PRO A 143 -2.70 -2.76 -30.98
C PRO A 143 -3.30 -1.64 -31.82
N ALA A 144 -3.55 -1.91 -33.11
CA ALA A 144 -4.15 -0.95 -34.01
C ALA A 144 -5.46 -0.36 -33.45
N GLY A 145 -5.60 0.97 -33.54
CA GLY A 145 -6.75 1.69 -33.01
C GLY A 145 -6.63 2.14 -31.55
N PHE A 146 -5.51 1.82 -30.90
CA PHE A 146 -5.13 2.36 -29.59
C PHE A 146 -3.87 3.22 -29.69
N VAL A 147 -3.80 4.26 -28.87
CA VAL A 147 -2.67 5.19 -28.80
C VAL A 147 -2.33 5.54 -27.36
N TRP A 148 -1.06 5.81 -27.10
CA TRP A 148 -0.62 6.41 -25.85
C TRP A 148 -1.09 7.87 -25.79
N ALA A 149 -1.53 8.30 -24.61
CA ALA A 149 -1.90 9.68 -24.37
C ALA A 149 -1.37 10.12 -23.01
N ASP A 150 -0.53 11.16 -23.05
CA ASP A 150 -0.13 11.86 -21.84
C ASP A 150 -1.31 12.68 -21.35
N ILE A 151 -1.50 12.70 -20.03
CA ILE A 151 -2.66 13.31 -19.39
C ILE A 151 -2.21 14.51 -18.59
N ASP A 152 -2.71 15.69 -18.98
CA ASP A 152 -2.53 16.90 -18.18
C ASP A 152 -3.62 16.96 -17.11
N ILE A 153 -3.32 16.47 -15.90
CA ILE A 153 -4.26 16.49 -14.79
C ILE A 153 -4.61 17.92 -14.30
N SER A 154 -3.81 18.93 -14.68
CA SER A 154 -4.14 20.34 -14.40
C SER A 154 -5.23 20.87 -15.33
N ASN A 155 -5.43 20.23 -16.49
CA ASN A 155 -6.54 20.51 -17.38
C ASN A 155 -7.82 19.83 -16.87
N ARG A 156 -8.86 20.64 -16.62
CA ARG A 156 -10.12 20.16 -16.03
C ARG A 156 -10.84 19.10 -16.86
N GLU A 157 -10.81 19.18 -18.19
CA GLU A 157 -11.48 18.21 -19.06
C GLU A 157 -10.75 16.85 -19.01
N GLN A 158 -9.42 16.87 -19.09
CA GLN A 158 -8.63 15.64 -19.00
C GLN A 158 -8.69 15.01 -17.59
N ALA A 159 -8.68 15.84 -16.53
CA ALA A 159 -8.88 15.35 -15.16
C ALA A 159 -10.27 14.75 -14.95
N GLN A 160 -11.30 15.32 -15.56
CA GLN A 160 -12.64 14.75 -15.56
C GLN A 160 -12.68 13.37 -16.23
N GLU A 161 -11.93 13.14 -17.31
CA GLU A 161 -11.85 11.81 -17.94
C GLU A 161 -11.16 10.77 -17.04
N VAL A 162 -10.09 11.17 -16.34
CA VAL A 162 -9.42 10.30 -15.35
C VAL A 162 -10.36 9.99 -14.20
N TYR A 163 -11.03 11.02 -13.66
CA TYR A 163 -12.05 10.88 -12.63
C TYR A 163 -13.13 9.87 -13.04
N GLU A 164 -13.72 10.02 -14.22
CA GLU A 164 -14.75 9.11 -14.72
C GLU A 164 -14.24 7.68 -14.88
N LEU A 165 -13.01 7.50 -15.40
CA LEU A 165 -12.39 6.20 -15.51
C LEU A 165 -12.23 5.54 -14.14
N LEU A 166 -11.64 6.27 -13.17
CA LEU A 166 -11.36 5.76 -11.83
C LEU A 166 -12.66 5.43 -11.08
N THR A 167 -13.58 6.39 -11.02
CA THR A 167 -14.87 6.20 -10.35
C THR A 167 -15.60 5.01 -10.95
N GLN A 168 -15.58 4.78 -12.26
CA GLN A 168 -16.33 3.66 -12.84
C GLN A 168 -15.60 2.31 -12.82
N ASN A 169 -14.26 2.29 -12.64
CA ASN A 169 -13.44 1.10 -12.95
C ASN A 169 -12.27 0.82 -12.00
N TYR A 170 -12.01 1.60 -10.94
CA TYR A 170 -10.83 1.40 -10.09
C TYR A 170 -11.11 0.43 -8.93
N VAL A 171 -11.53 0.94 -7.77
CA VAL A 171 -11.73 0.14 -6.55
C VAL A 171 -13.21 0.14 -6.16
N GLU A 172 -13.75 -1.05 -6.02
CA GLU A 172 -15.07 -1.35 -5.46
C GLU A 172 -14.84 -2.27 -4.26
N ASP A 173 -15.64 -2.12 -3.20
CA ASP A 173 -15.65 -3.12 -2.12
C ASP A 173 -16.21 -4.45 -2.63
N ASP A 174 -15.91 -5.55 -1.92
CA ASP A 174 -16.27 -6.92 -2.32
C ASP A 174 -17.79 -7.08 -2.60
N ASP A 175 -18.62 -6.28 -1.91
CA ASP A 175 -20.09 -6.30 -2.01
C ASP A 175 -20.65 -5.28 -3.04
N ASN A 176 -19.80 -4.48 -3.68
CA ASN A 176 -20.16 -3.38 -4.57
C ASN A 176 -21.19 -2.41 -3.94
N MET A 177 -21.01 -2.07 -2.67
CA MET A 177 -21.80 -1.08 -1.94
C MET A 177 -21.16 0.31 -2.00
N PHE A 178 -19.82 0.36 -1.98
CA PHE A 178 -19.02 1.57 -1.93
C PHE A 178 -17.97 1.60 -3.04
N ARG A 179 -17.64 2.82 -3.45
CA ARG A 179 -16.69 3.08 -4.51
C ARG A 179 -15.97 4.37 -4.21
N PHE A 180 -14.64 4.37 -4.29
CA PHE A 180 -13.86 5.58 -4.06
C PHE A 180 -14.23 6.67 -5.06
N ASP A 181 -14.37 7.88 -4.53
CA ASP A 181 -14.75 9.08 -5.26
C ASP A 181 -13.61 10.11 -5.14
N TYR A 182 -12.50 9.82 -5.81
CA TYR A 182 -11.32 10.68 -5.84
C TYR A 182 -11.68 11.99 -6.55
N SER A 183 -11.88 13.08 -5.82
CA SER A 183 -12.23 14.36 -6.44
C SER A 183 -11.14 14.83 -7.41
N ILE A 184 -11.49 15.69 -8.38
CA ILE A 184 -10.49 16.27 -9.30
C ILE A 184 -9.41 17.02 -8.51
N ASP A 185 -9.80 17.77 -7.47
CA ASP A 185 -8.86 18.51 -6.63
C ASP A 185 -7.92 17.56 -5.86
N PHE A 186 -8.41 16.40 -5.44
CA PHE A 186 -7.60 15.34 -4.84
C PHE A 186 -6.60 14.75 -5.85
N LEU A 187 -7.06 14.43 -7.07
CA LEU A 187 -6.18 13.89 -8.11
C LEU A 187 -5.07 14.89 -8.47
N GLN A 188 -5.41 16.18 -8.55
CA GLN A 188 -4.41 17.24 -8.78
C GLN A 188 -3.43 17.32 -7.61
N TRP A 189 -3.91 17.30 -6.36
CA TRP A 189 -3.06 17.28 -5.18
C TRP A 189 -2.13 16.06 -5.14
N ALA A 190 -2.63 14.86 -5.42
CA ALA A 190 -1.83 13.63 -5.40
C ALA A 190 -0.80 13.56 -6.53
N LEU A 191 -1.12 14.11 -7.72
CA LEU A 191 -0.35 13.85 -8.94
C LEU A 191 0.52 15.00 -9.45
N THR A 192 0.32 16.23 -8.96
CA THR A 192 1.13 17.40 -9.38
C THR A 192 2.09 17.87 -8.28
N VAL A 193 2.87 16.94 -7.74
CA VAL A 193 3.87 17.23 -6.70
C VAL A 193 5.01 18.10 -7.25
N PRO A 194 5.75 18.84 -6.40
CA PRO A 194 6.91 19.61 -6.88
C PRO A 194 7.90 18.73 -7.65
N GLY A 195 8.23 19.13 -8.88
CA GLY A 195 9.16 18.37 -9.73
C GLY A 195 8.57 17.15 -10.43
N PHE A 196 7.25 16.94 -10.41
CA PHE A 196 6.63 15.81 -11.09
C PHE A 196 6.92 15.78 -12.60
N HIS A 197 7.02 14.57 -13.15
CA HIS A 197 7.19 14.31 -14.57
C HIS A 197 5.82 14.14 -15.24
N LYS A 198 5.44 15.07 -16.12
CA LYS A 198 4.13 15.05 -16.80
C LYS A 198 3.92 13.76 -17.60
N GLU A 199 4.99 13.26 -18.20
CA GLU A 199 5.04 12.00 -18.94
C GLU A 199 4.78 10.77 -18.05
N TRP A 200 4.83 10.87 -16.72
CA TRP A 200 4.48 9.74 -15.85
C TRP A 200 2.97 9.63 -15.59
N LEU A 201 2.19 10.61 -16.04
CA LEU A 201 0.73 10.62 -15.97
C LEU A 201 0.20 10.33 -17.37
N PHE A 202 -0.13 9.07 -17.66
CA PHE A 202 -0.53 8.70 -19.01
C PHE A 202 -1.50 7.53 -19.03
N GLY A 203 -2.09 7.33 -20.21
CA GLY A 203 -3.05 6.28 -20.42
C GLY A 203 -3.10 5.78 -21.86
N VAL A 204 -4.03 4.87 -22.09
CA VAL A 204 -4.32 4.34 -23.42
C VAL A 204 -5.68 4.83 -23.87
N ARG A 205 -5.71 5.49 -25.02
CA ARG A 205 -6.95 5.91 -25.69
C ARG A 205 -7.24 5.02 -26.88
N GLY A 206 -8.51 4.92 -27.26
CA GLY A 206 -8.88 4.21 -28.48
C GLY A 206 -10.35 4.31 -28.87
N GLY A 207 -10.67 3.60 -29.95
CA GLY A 207 -12.01 3.55 -30.52
C GLY A 207 -12.44 4.84 -31.22
N LYS A 208 -13.64 4.83 -31.84
CA LYS A 208 -14.14 5.94 -32.68
C LYS A 208 -14.25 7.30 -31.97
N LYS A 209 -14.36 7.28 -30.64
CA LYS A 209 -14.50 8.47 -29.79
C LYS A 209 -13.22 8.84 -29.03
N ASN A 210 -12.10 8.19 -29.31
CA ASN A 210 -10.81 8.42 -28.63
C ASN A 210 -10.90 8.39 -27.08
N ARG A 211 -11.67 7.45 -26.54
CA ARG A 211 -11.96 7.36 -25.10
C ARG A 211 -10.74 6.82 -24.35
N LEU A 212 -10.57 7.29 -23.11
CA LEU A 212 -9.57 6.76 -22.17
C LEU A 212 -10.00 5.38 -21.65
N PHE A 213 -9.16 4.37 -21.86
CA PHE A 213 -9.43 2.97 -21.51
C PHE A 213 -8.51 2.40 -20.44
N GLY A 214 -7.41 3.08 -20.16
CA GLY A 214 -6.53 2.76 -19.05
C GLY A 214 -5.71 3.98 -18.65
N PHE A 215 -5.32 4.03 -17.40
CA PHE A 215 -4.53 5.10 -16.80
C PHE A 215 -3.55 4.48 -15.80
N ILE A 216 -2.36 5.06 -15.70
CA ILE A 216 -1.38 4.80 -14.66
C ILE A 216 -0.67 6.11 -14.37
N SER A 217 -0.29 6.31 -13.13
CA SER A 217 0.45 7.49 -12.72
C SER A 217 1.72 7.11 -11.97
N GLY A 218 2.71 8.00 -12.06
CA GLY A 218 3.88 8.00 -11.21
C GLY A 218 4.22 9.41 -10.75
N ILE A 219 4.75 9.54 -9.54
CA ILE A 219 5.36 10.78 -9.04
C ILE A 219 6.77 10.48 -8.51
N PRO A 220 7.72 11.44 -8.58
CA PRO A 220 9.04 11.26 -7.97
C PRO A 220 8.94 11.32 -6.45
N VAL A 221 9.67 10.44 -5.77
CA VAL A 221 9.83 10.46 -4.30
C VAL A 221 11.27 10.14 -3.91
N ASP A 222 11.75 10.79 -2.85
CA ASP A 222 13.00 10.43 -2.18
C ASP A 222 12.68 9.46 -1.03
N CYS A 223 13.02 8.18 -1.23
CA CYS A 223 12.70 7.10 -0.30
C CYS A 223 13.97 6.64 0.43
N VAL A 224 13.86 6.43 1.74
CA VAL A 224 14.91 5.84 2.56
C VAL A 224 14.50 4.41 2.89
N VAL A 225 15.34 3.46 2.48
CA VAL A 225 15.13 2.03 2.72
C VAL A 225 16.30 1.49 3.54
N ARG A 226 16.07 1.24 4.82
CA ARG A 226 17.04 0.73 5.80
C ARG A 226 18.34 1.54 5.82
N GLY A 227 18.20 2.86 5.72
CA GLY A 227 19.31 3.83 5.65
C GLY A 227 19.82 4.16 4.24
N ASN A 228 19.39 3.43 3.21
CA ASN A 228 19.75 3.72 1.82
C ASN A 228 18.81 4.79 1.24
N LYS A 229 19.36 5.93 0.83
CA LYS A 229 18.61 6.98 0.12
C LYS A 229 18.49 6.64 -1.35
N ILE A 230 17.27 6.49 -1.84
CA ILE A 230 16.97 6.01 -3.19
C ILE A 230 15.91 6.92 -3.81
N LYS A 231 16.20 7.48 -4.98
CA LYS A 231 15.19 8.12 -5.82
C LYS A 231 14.30 7.06 -6.44
N MET A 232 13.00 7.15 -6.19
CA MET A 232 12.01 6.20 -6.68
C MET A 232 10.88 6.91 -7.42
N ALA A 233 10.15 6.16 -8.23
CA ALA A 233 8.80 6.53 -8.62
C ALA A 233 7.77 5.94 -7.65
N GLU A 234 6.90 6.74 -7.07
CA GLU A 234 5.69 6.24 -6.42
C GLU A 234 4.62 6.00 -7.49
N ILE A 235 4.21 4.74 -7.68
CA ILE A 235 3.25 4.35 -8.71
C ILE A 235 1.86 4.19 -8.09
N ASN A 236 0.87 4.83 -8.69
CA ASN A 236 -0.51 4.79 -8.22
C ASN A 236 -1.53 4.90 -9.36
N PHE A 237 -2.82 4.73 -9.02
CA PHE A 237 -3.97 4.90 -9.92
C PHE A 237 -3.94 4.03 -11.19
N LEU A 238 -3.33 2.84 -11.11
CA LEU A 238 -3.39 1.86 -12.21
C LEU A 238 -4.83 1.38 -12.40
N CYS A 239 -5.50 1.92 -13.41
CA CYS A 239 -6.88 1.59 -13.72
C CYS A 239 -7.02 1.12 -15.16
N VAL A 240 -7.71 0.00 -15.35
CA VAL A 240 -8.10 -0.51 -16.66
C VAL A 240 -9.61 -0.61 -16.71
N HIS A 241 -10.21 0.00 -17.74
CA HIS A 241 -11.63 -0.07 -17.99
C HIS A 241 -12.10 -1.54 -18.00
N LYS A 242 -13.24 -1.83 -17.35
CA LYS A 242 -13.72 -3.21 -17.10
C LYS A 242 -13.72 -4.08 -18.37
N SER A 243 -14.06 -3.51 -19.52
CA SER A 243 -14.09 -4.20 -20.82
C SER A 243 -12.74 -4.72 -21.34
N LEU A 244 -11.61 -4.21 -20.83
CA LEU A 244 -10.25 -4.57 -21.31
C LEU A 244 -9.41 -5.30 -20.25
N ARG A 245 -9.96 -5.60 -19.06
CA ARG A 245 -9.21 -6.25 -17.96
C ARG A 245 -8.63 -7.62 -18.37
N THR A 246 -9.34 -8.39 -19.20
CA THR A 246 -8.88 -9.70 -19.69
C THR A 246 -7.87 -9.61 -20.85
N LYS A 247 -7.50 -8.41 -21.29
CA LYS A 247 -6.67 -8.17 -22.48
C LYS A 247 -5.22 -7.79 -22.13
N ARG A 248 -4.78 -8.05 -20.90
CA ARG A 248 -3.41 -7.78 -20.42
C ARG A 248 -2.98 -6.30 -20.55
N LEU A 249 -3.92 -5.34 -20.63
CA LEU A 249 -3.57 -3.92 -20.79
C LEU A 249 -2.75 -3.38 -19.61
N ALA A 250 -3.04 -3.84 -18.39
CA ALA A 250 -2.31 -3.45 -17.19
C ALA A 250 -0.80 -3.75 -17.31
N THR A 251 -0.42 -4.90 -17.87
CA THR A 251 1.00 -5.26 -18.00
C THR A 251 1.72 -4.38 -19.01
N VAL A 252 1.02 -3.92 -20.05
CA VAL A 252 1.56 -2.98 -21.05
C VAL A 252 1.70 -1.57 -20.45
N LEU A 253 0.74 -1.12 -19.64
CA LEU A 253 0.83 0.14 -18.87
C LEU A 253 2.04 0.11 -17.91
N ILE A 254 2.22 -0.99 -17.17
CA ILE A 254 3.36 -1.13 -16.24
C ILE A 254 4.69 -1.08 -17.00
N LYS A 255 4.83 -1.81 -18.13
CA LYS A 255 6.04 -1.76 -18.95
C LYS A 255 6.35 -0.34 -19.46
N GLU A 256 5.32 0.38 -19.89
CA GLU A 256 5.51 1.74 -20.39
C GLU A 256 5.87 2.72 -19.26
N VAL A 257 5.27 2.64 -18.07
CA VAL A 257 5.66 3.53 -16.96
C VAL A 257 7.08 3.22 -16.51
N THR A 258 7.49 1.95 -16.42
CA THR A 258 8.87 1.57 -16.14
C THR A 258 9.84 2.15 -17.16
N ARG A 259 9.50 2.11 -18.46
CA ARG A 259 10.32 2.71 -19.52
C ARG A 259 10.46 4.21 -19.33
N ARG A 260 9.36 4.92 -19.08
CA ARG A 260 9.35 6.37 -18.89
C ARG A 260 10.14 6.78 -17.65
N VAL A 261 9.98 6.06 -16.53
CA VAL A 261 10.75 6.28 -15.30
C VAL A 261 12.25 6.06 -15.53
N ASN A 262 12.62 4.95 -16.17
CA ASN A 262 14.03 4.64 -16.48
C ASN A 262 14.68 5.65 -17.44
N LEU A 263 13.91 6.34 -18.30
CA LEU A 263 14.44 7.42 -19.14
C LEU A 263 14.89 8.66 -18.35
N HIS A 264 14.46 8.80 -17.09
CA HIS A 264 14.94 9.82 -16.16
C HIS A 264 16.03 9.31 -15.21
N ASP A 265 16.65 8.16 -15.52
CA ASP A 265 17.70 7.54 -14.69
C ASP A 265 17.22 7.15 -13.28
N ILE A 266 15.94 6.81 -13.16
CA ILE A 266 15.31 6.29 -11.94
C ILE A 266 14.95 4.83 -12.19
N TRP A 267 15.32 3.94 -11.26
CA TRP A 267 15.32 2.49 -11.51
C TRP A 267 14.51 1.68 -10.51
N GLN A 268 13.96 2.35 -9.49
CA GLN A 268 13.17 1.77 -8.42
C GLN A 268 11.80 2.44 -8.35
N ALA A 269 10.84 1.72 -7.80
CA ALA A 269 9.51 2.27 -7.52
C ALA A 269 8.96 1.74 -6.19
N VAL A 270 8.09 2.51 -5.57
CA VAL A 270 7.26 2.08 -4.43
C VAL A 270 5.80 2.10 -4.86
N TYR A 271 5.03 1.10 -4.46
CA TYR A 271 3.61 1.02 -4.78
C TYR A 271 2.87 0.15 -3.78
N THR A 272 1.55 0.31 -3.73
CA THR A 272 0.68 -0.53 -2.89
C THR A 272 -0.42 -1.18 -3.71
N ALA A 273 -0.89 -2.34 -3.26
CA ALA A 273 -2.06 -3.00 -3.82
C ALA A 273 -2.91 -3.64 -2.72
N GLY A 274 -4.23 -3.64 -2.91
CA GLY A 274 -5.16 -4.40 -2.07
C GLY A 274 -5.19 -5.90 -2.42
N VAL A 275 -4.70 -6.27 -3.60
CA VAL A 275 -4.53 -7.65 -4.04
C VAL A 275 -3.10 -8.11 -3.76
N LEU A 276 -2.94 -9.38 -3.38
CA LEU A 276 -1.64 -9.98 -3.15
C LEU A 276 -0.96 -10.35 -4.47
N ILE A 277 0.18 -9.73 -4.76
CA ILE A 277 1.09 -10.04 -5.88
C ILE A 277 2.50 -10.36 -5.37
N PRO A 278 3.38 -11.01 -6.17
CA PRO A 278 4.76 -11.33 -5.75
C PRO A 278 5.67 -10.09 -5.67
N LEU A 279 6.40 -9.84 -4.59
CA LEU A 279 6.13 -10.23 -3.20
C LEU A 279 6.16 -8.94 -2.35
N PRO A 280 5.20 -8.72 -1.44
CA PRO A 280 5.16 -7.49 -0.68
C PRO A 280 6.28 -7.45 0.35
N ILE A 281 6.79 -6.25 0.59
CA ILE A 281 7.73 -5.98 1.67
C ILE A 281 7.02 -5.89 3.03
N ALA A 282 5.71 -5.62 3.03
CA ALA A 282 4.92 -5.52 4.25
C ALA A 282 3.43 -5.64 3.93
N LYS A 283 2.67 -6.11 4.91
CA LYS A 283 1.20 -6.14 4.91
C LYS A 283 0.70 -5.25 6.03
N THR A 284 -0.32 -4.45 5.73
CA THR A 284 -0.95 -3.53 6.67
C THR A 284 -2.46 -3.71 6.65
N THR A 285 -3.11 -3.38 7.76
CA THR A 285 -4.55 -3.54 7.95
C THR A 285 -5.23 -2.18 8.01
N TYR A 286 -6.38 -2.03 7.36
CA TYR A 286 -7.23 -0.86 7.57
C TYR A 286 -7.98 -0.95 8.90
N TRP A 287 -8.08 0.19 9.57
CA TRP A 287 -8.84 0.38 10.79
C TRP A 287 -9.82 1.53 10.62
N HIS A 288 -10.99 1.41 11.22
CA HIS A 288 -12.10 2.33 11.04
C HIS A 288 -12.62 2.85 12.37
N ARG A 289 -12.64 4.18 12.54
CA ARG A 289 -13.27 4.84 13.68
C ARG A 289 -14.56 5.52 13.25
N SER A 290 -15.68 4.96 13.69
CA SER A 290 -17.00 5.52 13.36
C SER A 290 -17.26 6.86 14.06
N LEU A 291 -17.50 7.92 13.27
CA LEU A 291 -17.85 9.25 13.74
C LEU A 291 -19.37 9.50 13.67
N ASN A 292 -20.03 8.83 12.73
CA ASN A 292 -21.49 8.80 12.53
C ASN A 292 -22.04 7.37 12.54
N PRO A 293 -22.11 6.68 13.71
CA PRO A 293 -22.45 5.26 13.78
C PRO A 293 -23.83 4.92 13.22
N LYS A 294 -24.79 5.84 13.33
CA LYS A 294 -26.13 5.66 12.78
C LYS A 294 -26.08 5.53 11.25
N LYS A 295 -25.44 6.49 10.56
CA LYS A 295 -25.31 6.45 9.11
C LYS A 295 -24.52 5.23 8.66
N LEU A 296 -23.39 4.91 9.31
CA LEU A 296 -22.55 3.77 8.91
C LEU A 296 -23.30 2.43 8.98
N VAL A 297 -24.18 2.25 9.97
CA VAL A 297 -25.03 1.06 10.06
C VAL A 297 -26.16 1.09 9.05
N GLU A 298 -26.81 2.24 8.83
CA GLU A 298 -27.88 2.39 7.82
C GLU A 298 -27.40 2.05 6.40
N VAL A 299 -26.18 2.47 6.04
CA VAL A 299 -25.63 2.25 4.68
C VAL A 299 -24.88 0.93 4.53
N GLY A 300 -24.82 0.10 5.59
CA GLY A 300 -24.14 -1.20 5.54
C GLY A 300 -22.61 -1.15 5.63
N PHE A 301 -22.01 0.01 5.92
CA PHE A 301 -20.55 0.14 6.09
C PHE A 301 -20.05 -0.57 7.34
N SER A 302 -20.84 -0.54 8.43
CA SER A 302 -20.51 -1.20 9.69
C SER A 302 -21.71 -1.95 10.25
N SER A 303 -21.46 -3.02 10.99
CA SER A 303 -22.51 -3.78 11.68
C SER A 303 -22.62 -3.36 13.15
N LEU A 304 -23.85 -3.37 13.67
CA LEU A 304 -24.10 -3.17 15.09
C LEU A 304 -23.55 -4.37 15.90
N PRO A 305 -22.77 -4.16 16.97
CA PRO A 305 -22.31 -5.26 17.81
C PRO A 305 -23.48 -6.05 18.40
N SER A 306 -23.34 -7.37 18.47
CA SER A 306 -24.38 -8.26 19.02
C SER A 306 -24.83 -7.80 20.41
N GLY A 307 -26.14 -7.76 20.63
CA GLY A 307 -26.74 -7.34 21.91
C GLY A 307 -26.57 -5.86 22.27
N THR A 308 -26.07 -5.00 21.38
CA THR A 308 -25.86 -3.57 21.65
C THR A 308 -26.87 -2.71 20.91
N PRO A 309 -27.86 -2.08 21.58
CA PRO A 309 -28.79 -1.17 20.91
C PRO A 309 -28.09 0.05 20.28
N MET A 310 -28.65 0.60 19.20
CA MET A 310 -28.08 1.76 18.48
C MET A 310 -27.76 2.95 19.39
N ALA A 311 -28.67 3.32 20.30
CA ALA A 311 -28.45 4.43 21.24
C ALA A 311 -27.24 4.20 22.16
N ARG A 312 -27.01 2.95 22.60
CA ARG A 312 -25.83 2.57 23.39
C ARG A 312 -24.57 2.63 22.54
N TYR A 313 -24.62 2.16 21.29
CA TYR A 313 -23.48 2.19 20.38
C TYR A 313 -23.02 3.62 20.09
N VAL A 314 -23.96 4.53 19.79
CA VAL A 314 -23.67 5.97 19.63
C VAL A 314 -23.04 6.56 20.90
N LYS A 315 -23.53 6.19 22.09
CA LYS A 315 -22.97 6.65 23.36
C LYS A 315 -21.54 6.16 23.59
N ILE A 316 -21.24 4.89 23.28
CA ILE A 316 -19.89 4.32 23.39
C ILE A 316 -18.91 5.07 22.50
N LEU A 317 -19.32 5.44 21.29
CA LEU A 317 -18.46 6.07 20.30
C LEU A 317 -18.46 7.60 20.36
N LYS A 318 -19.19 8.19 21.31
CA LYS A 318 -19.28 9.65 21.45
C LYS A 318 -17.90 10.26 21.70
N LEU A 319 -17.62 11.35 20.99
CA LEU A 319 -16.46 12.22 21.18
C LEU A 319 -16.89 13.51 21.91
N PRO A 320 -15.95 14.20 22.57
CA PRO A 320 -16.13 15.59 23.01
C PRO A 320 -16.54 16.51 21.85
N THR A 321 -17.14 17.66 22.19
CA THR A 321 -17.55 18.67 21.20
C THR A 321 -16.44 19.65 20.86
N GLU A 322 -15.45 19.81 21.74
CA GLU A 322 -14.35 20.77 21.61
C GLU A 322 -13.01 20.05 21.79
N THR A 323 -11.98 20.60 21.18
CA THR A 323 -10.59 20.14 21.30
C THR A 323 -10.01 20.50 22.66
N SER A 324 -9.11 19.66 23.19
CA SER A 324 -8.49 19.82 24.51
C SER A 324 -7.11 20.49 24.49
N ILE A 325 -6.39 20.38 23.37
CA ILE A 325 -4.97 20.77 23.31
C ILE A 325 -4.81 22.30 23.19
N PRO A 326 -4.17 22.98 24.15
CA PRO A 326 -3.87 24.40 24.04
C PRO A 326 -2.94 24.69 22.86
N GLY A 327 -3.20 25.78 22.12
CA GLY A 327 -2.38 26.17 20.98
C GLY A 327 -2.60 25.35 19.70
N LEU A 328 -3.56 24.42 19.71
CA LEU A 328 -4.00 23.71 18.51
C LEU A 328 -4.63 24.67 17.51
N ARG A 329 -4.10 24.71 16.28
CA ARG A 329 -4.59 25.55 15.18
C ARG A 329 -4.27 24.93 13.82
N GLU A 330 -4.92 25.39 12.77
CA GLU A 330 -4.57 24.99 11.40
C GLU A 330 -3.12 25.36 11.06
N MET A 331 -2.48 24.50 10.28
CA MET A 331 -1.13 24.74 9.73
C MET A 331 -1.17 25.89 8.72
N THR A 332 -0.14 26.73 8.74
CA THR A 332 0.02 27.86 7.82
C THR A 332 1.41 27.84 7.19
N LYS A 333 1.63 28.69 6.17
CA LYS A 333 2.93 28.74 5.47
C LYS A 333 4.13 29.06 6.37
N LYS A 334 3.94 29.78 7.48
CA LYS A 334 5.03 30.05 8.45
C LYS A 334 5.52 28.79 9.16
N ASP A 335 4.72 27.73 9.18
CA ASP A 335 5.01 26.51 9.93
C ASP A 335 5.80 25.48 9.09
N ILE A 336 5.91 25.67 7.77
CA ILE A 336 6.47 24.70 6.81
C ILE A 336 7.84 24.18 7.25
N SER A 337 8.78 25.08 7.55
CA SER A 337 10.15 24.67 7.89
C SER A 337 10.21 23.81 9.15
N VAL A 338 9.43 24.17 10.18
CA VAL A 338 9.42 23.43 11.46
C VAL A 338 8.70 22.10 11.30
N VAL A 339 7.58 22.07 10.58
CA VAL A 339 6.86 20.82 10.29
C VAL A 339 7.71 19.87 9.45
N CYS A 340 8.47 20.37 8.49
CA CYS A 340 9.40 19.56 7.69
C CYS A 340 10.48 18.91 8.55
N GLU A 341 11.08 19.67 9.47
CA GLU A 341 12.08 19.16 10.41
C GLU A 341 11.48 18.09 11.35
N LEU A 342 10.31 18.37 11.92
CA LEU A 342 9.58 17.45 12.80
C LEU A 342 9.24 16.14 12.07
N LEU A 343 8.70 16.23 10.85
CA LEU A 343 8.31 15.08 10.05
C LEU A 343 9.52 14.22 9.68
N ASN A 344 10.56 14.80 9.08
CA ASN A 344 11.73 14.03 8.68
C ASN A 344 12.42 13.39 9.88
N THR A 345 12.54 14.11 11.01
CA THR A 345 13.11 13.56 12.25
C THR A 345 12.28 12.41 12.82
N TYR A 346 10.95 12.51 12.75
CA TYR A 346 10.06 11.43 13.16
C TYR A 346 10.23 10.18 12.28
N LEU A 347 10.28 10.39 10.96
CA LEU A 347 10.30 9.32 9.98
C LEU A 347 11.57 8.47 10.01
N THR A 348 12.70 9.00 10.50
CA THR A 348 13.94 8.22 10.65
C THR A 348 13.83 7.05 11.64
N ARG A 349 12.73 6.95 12.39
CA ARG A 349 12.44 5.81 13.29
C ARG A 349 11.97 4.56 12.54
N PHE A 350 11.61 4.68 11.26
CA PHE A 350 11.05 3.61 10.45
C PHE A 350 12.04 3.12 9.41
N GLU A 351 11.98 1.81 9.11
CA GLU A 351 12.90 1.15 8.17
C GLU A 351 12.70 1.64 6.74
N VAL A 352 11.45 1.92 6.36
CA VAL A 352 11.11 2.41 5.02
C VAL A 352 10.26 3.66 5.17
N HIS A 353 10.75 4.82 4.72
CA HIS A 353 10.08 6.11 4.86
C HIS A 353 10.44 7.07 3.72
N LEU A 354 9.67 8.14 3.57
CA LEU A 354 9.98 9.23 2.62
C LEU A 354 10.78 10.34 3.32
N GLU A 355 11.66 10.99 2.57
CA GLU A 355 12.34 12.22 2.99
C GLU A 355 11.70 13.40 2.24
N PHE A 356 11.16 14.38 2.99
CA PHE A 356 10.43 15.50 2.40
C PHE A 356 11.27 16.78 2.36
N SER A 357 11.14 17.52 1.27
CA SER A 357 11.57 18.91 1.16
C SER A 357 10.50 19.88 1.70
N ASN A 358 10.89 21.11 1.97
CA ASN A 358 9.94 22.17 2.33
C ASN A 358 8.84 22.39 1.27
N SER A 359 9.18 22.26 -0.02
CA SER A 359 8.21 22.38 -1.10
C SER A 359 7.19 21.23 -1.11
N GLU A 360 7.62 20.01 -0.78
CA GLU A 360 6.72 18.86 -0.69
C GLU A 360 5.85 18.96 0.57
N VAL A 361 6.40 19.39 1.70
CA VAL A 361 5.61 19.70 2.91
C VAL A 361 4.58 20.80 2.64
N GLU A 362 4.96 21.87 1.93
CA GLU A 362 4.00 22.89 1.51
C GLU A 362 2.88 22.28 0.65
N HIS A 363 3.24 21.45 -0.32
CA HIS A 363 2.29 20.85 -1.25
C HIS A 363 1.34 19.87 -0.55
N PHE A 364 1.86 18.95 0.25
CA PHE A 364 1.09 17.87 0.85
C PHE A 364 0.35 18.27 2.11
N LEU A 365 0.90 19.17 2.93
CA LEU A 365 0.39 19.39 4.29
C LEU A 365 -0.30 20.75 4.50
N ILE A 366 -0.13 21.76 3.64
CA ILE A 366 -0.94 22.98 3.78
C ILE A 366 -2.43 22.65 3.53
N PRO A 367 -3.34 23.00 4.45
CA PRO A 367 -4.76 22.65 4.33
C PRO A 367 -5.36 23.11 3.00
N ARG A 368 -6.07 22.19 2.34
CA ARG A 368 -6.81 22.44 1.10
C ARG A 368 -8.26 21.95 1.31
N PRO A 369 -9.27 22.83 1.22
CA PRO A 369 -10.66 22.45 1.44
C PRO A 369 -11.07 21.27 0.56
N GLY A 370 -11.64 20.23 1.17
CA GLY A 370 -12.10 19.03 0.46
C GLY A 370 -10.99 18.05 0.04
N VAL A 371 -9.73 18.27 0.44
CA VAL A 371 -8.59 17.43 0.06
C VAL A 371 -7.76 17.01 1.27
N ILE A 372 -7.22 17.96 2.04
CA ILE A 372 -6.34 17.68 3.18
C ILE A 372 -6.56 18.71 4.29
N ASP A 373 -6.61 18.22 5.52
CA ASP A 373 -6.62 19.01 6.73
C ASP A 373 -5.36 18.73 7.55
N THR A 374 -4.69 19.79 8.01
CA THR A 374 -3.49 19.68 8.84
C THR A 374 -3.51 20.73 9.94
N TYR A 375 -3.19 20.28 11.15
CA TYR A 375 -3.19 21.10 12.36
C TYR A 375 -1.87 20.96 13.09
N VAL A 376 -1.41 22.06 13.68
CA VAL A 376 -0.19 22.12 14.50
C VAL A 376 -0.55 22.48 15.94
N VAL A 377 0.25 22.01 16.88
CA VAL A 377 0.24 22.44 18.27
C VAL A 377 1.35 23.45 18.46
N GLU A 378 0.97 24.71 18.71
CA GLU A 378 1.91 25.79 19.01
C GLU A 378 2.02 25.96 20.53
N ASN A 379 3.22 25.84 21.07
CA ASN A 379 3.47 26.09 22.48
C ASN A 379 3.01 27.53 22.85
N PRO A 380 2.10 27.71 23.81
CA PRO A 380 1.54 29.03 24.12
C PRO A 380 2.56 30.08 24.55
N GLU A 381 3.66 29.66 25.16
CA GLU A 381 4.71 30.52 25.70
C GLU A 381 5.79 30.81 24.65
N THR A 382 6.37 29.77 24.06
CA THR A 382 7.50 29.92 23.12
C THR A 382 7.06 30.25 21.69
N LYS A 383 5.78 30.04 21.37
CA LYS A 383 5.21 30.14 20.01
C LYS A 383 5.83 29.17 19.00
N GLN A 384 6.56 28.16 19.46
CA GLN A 384 7.13 27.13 18.61
C GLN A 384 6.11 26.02 18.34
N VAL A 385 6.06 25.54 17.10
CA VAL A 385 5.30 24.32 16.75
C VAL A 385 6.04 23.09 17.28
N THR A 386 5.33 22.23 18.01
CA THR A 386 5.91 21.06 18.69
C THR A 386 5.36 19.73 18.19
N ASP A 387 4.13 19.72 17.71
CA ASP A 387 3.37 18.54 17.30
C ASP A 387 2.48 18.91 16.10
N PHE A 388 2.11 17.93 15.28
CA PHE A 388 1.12 18.13 14.22
C PHE A 388 0.41 16.82 13.85
N PHE A 389 -0.78 16.93 13.27
CA PHE A 389 -1.48 15.80 12.65
C PHE A 389 -2.13 16.25 11.34
N SER A 390 -2.35 15.28 10.45
CA SER A 390 -2.99 15.51 9.16
C SER A 390 -3.90 14.36 8.77
N PHE A 391 -4.94 14.68 8.00
CA PHE A 391 -5.83 13.68 7.41
C PHE A 391 -6.41 14.16 6.08
N TYR A 392 -6.47 13.28 5.09
CA TYR A 392 -6.99 13.58 3.76
C TYR A 392 -8.42 13.10 3.57
N HIS A 393 -9.09 13.70 2.58
CA HIS A 393 -10.50 13.52 2.29
C HIS A 393 -10.62 12.57 1.10
N LEU A 394 -11.21 11.41 1.31
CA LEU A 394 -11.48 10.46 0.22
C LEU A 394 -12.90 9.91 0.39
N PRO A 395 -13.92 10.64 -0.09
CA PRO A 395 -15.29 10.17 0.02
C PRO A 395 -15.51 8.90 -0.81
N SER A 396 -16.56 8.16 -0.45
CA SER A 396 -17.05 7.03 -1.24
C SER A 396 -18.47 7.27 -1.71
N SER A 397 -18.73 7.00 -2.98
CA SER A 397 -20.08 6.91 -3.52
C SER A 397 -20.83 5.71 -2.93
N ILE A 398 -22.07 5.91 -2.50
CA ILE A 398 -22.97 4.87 -1.99
C ILE A 398 -23.92 4.44 -3.11
N LEU A 399 -23.73 3.22 -3.63
CA LEU A 399 -24.37 2.79 -4.88
C LEU A 399 -25.82 2.32 -4.70
N LYS A 400 -26.16 1.73 -3.54
CA LYS A 400 -27.42 0.99 -3.32
C LYS A 400 -28.22 1.54 -2.13
N HIS A 401 -28.36 2.85 -2.03
CA HIS A 401 -29.12 3.49 -0.95
C HIS A 401 -30.03 4.62 -1.47
N GLU A 402 -31.27 4.69 -0.97
CA GLU A 402 -32.29 5.62 -1.46
C GLU A 402 -31.91 7.08 -1.21
N THR A 403 -31.51 7.41 0.03
CA THR A 403 -31.26 8.80 0.48
C THR A 403 -29.78 9.16 0.58
N HIS A 404 -28.95 8.38 1.27
CA HIS A 404 -27.50 8.61 1.36
C HIS A 404 -26.80 8.32 0.02
N LYS A 405 -26.04 9.28 -0.50
CA LYS A 405 -25.28 9.14 -1.76
C LYS A 405 -23.77 9.15 -1.59
N ILE A 406 -23.29 9.80 -0.53
CA ILE A 406 -21.86 9.97 -0.25
C ILE A 406 -21.61 9.54 1.19
N LEU A 407 -20.55 8.76 1.38
CA LEU A 407 -19.93 8.48 2.65
C LEU A 407 -18.69 9.38 2.79
N ASN A 408 -18.70 10.31 3.75
CA ASN A 408 -17.56 11.19 3.97
C ASN A 408 -16.51 10.47 4.82
N VAL A 409 -15.34 10.22 4.24
CA VAL A 409 -14.25 9.49 4.90
C VAL A 409 -13.01 10.37 5.01
N ALA A 410 -12.48 10.44 6.22
CA ALA A 410 -11.16 10.99 6.50
C ALA A 410 -10.16 9.85 6.62
N TYR A 411 -8.96 10.00 6.06
CA TYR A 411 -7.86 9.04 6.19
C TYR A 411 -6.69 9.69 6.92
N ALA A 412 -6.22 9.05 7.98
CA ALA A 412 -5.02 9.47 8.70
C ALA A 412 -3.83 9.55 7.73
N TYR A 413 -3.10 10.66 7.75
CA TYR A 413 -1.89 10.85 6.94
C TYR A 413 -0.66 10.87 7.87
N TYR A 414 0.15 11.91 7.89
CA TYR A 414 1.30 12.01 8.80
C TYR A 414 0.94 12.69 10.12
N ASN A 415 1.47 12.14 11.23
CA ASN A 415 1.26 12.63 12.58
C ASN A 415 2.58 12.60 13.36
N VAL A 416 2.92 13.69 14.04
CA VAL A 416 4.10 13.79 14.90
C VAL A 416 3.70 14.33 16.26
N CYS A 417 3.99 13.57 17.31
CA CYS A 417 3.76 13.95 18.70
C CYS A 417 5.06 13.91 19.51
N ASN A 418 5.38 15.02 20.17
CA ASN A 418 6.54 15.19 21.05
C ASN A 418 6.15 15.70 22.45
N THR A 419 5.15 16.59 22.55
CA THR A 419 4.79 17.24 23.83
C THR A 419 3.44 16.79 24.38
N VAL A 420 2.54 16.33 23.51
CA VAL A 420 1.28 15.68 23.91
C VAL A 420 1.35 14.18 23.66
N SER A 421 0.52 13.40 24.38
CA SER A 421 0.41 11.97 24.10
C SER A 421 -0.17 11.73 22.70
N PHE A 422 0.27 10.67 22.03
CA PHE A 422 -0.25 10.35 20.69
C PHE A 422 -1.77 10.09 20.70
N GLU A 423 -2.26 9.48 21.78
CA GLU A 423 -3.68 9.24 21.99
C GLU A 423 -4.47 10.55 22.05
N GLU A 424 -3.97 11.54 22.79
CA GLU A 424 -4.62 12.86 22.88
C GLU A 424 -4.58 13.61 21.54
N LEU A 425 -3.45 13.57 20.82
CA LEU A 425 -3.30 14.18 19.51
C LEU A 425 -4.33 13.62 18.51
N MET A 426 -4.39 12.29 18.39
CA MET A 426 -5.33 11.61 17.50
C MET A 426 -6.78 11.77 17.97
N ARG A 427 -7.06 11.81 19.28
CA ARG A 427 -8.41 12.12 19.80
C ARG A 427 -8.88 13.50 19.34
N ASN A 428 -8.00 14.50 19.31
CA ASN A 428 -8.32 15.84 18.83
C ASN A 428 -8.52 15.86 17.29
N ALA A 429 -7.74 15.09 16.53
CA ALA A 429 -7.98 14.89 15.11
C ALA A 429 -9.38 14.31 14.83
N LEU A 430 -9.80 13.30 15.60
CA LEU A 430 -11.15 12.71 15.49
C LEU A 430 -12.27 13.70 15.84
N ILE A 431 -12.06 14.57 16.85
CA ILE A 431 -13.01 15.63 17.22
C ILE A 431 -13.18 16.60 16.05
N ILE A 432 -12.08 17.08 15.46
CA ILE A 432 -12.11 18.00 14.31
C ILE A 432 -12.76 17.33 13.10
N ALA A 433 -12.38 16.09 12.77
CA ALA A 433 -13.02 15.38 11.67
C ALA A 433 -14.54 15.25 11.87
N LYS A 434 -14.98 14.99 13.10
CA LYS A 434 -16.42 14.97 13.42
C LYS A 434 -17.08 16.35 13.26
N GLN A 435 -16.42 17.43 13.69
CA GLN A 435 -16.90 18.80 13.49
C GLN A 435 -17.01 19.17 12.00
N LYS A 436 -16.14 18.60 11.16
CA LYS A 436 -16.17 18.74 9.70
C LYS A 436 -17.12 17.75 9.00
N ASN A 437 -18.00 17.08 9.74
CA ASN A 437 -19.04 16.17 9.24
C ASN A 437 -18.50 14.93 8.48
N PHE A 438 -17.34 14.42 8.88
CA PHE A 438 -16.90 13.08 8.48
C PHE A 438 -17.74 12.00 9.16
N ASP A 439 -18.04 10.94 8.43
CA ASP A 439 -18.83 9.81 8.92
C ASP A 439 -17.94 8.73 9.56
N VAL A 440 -16.72 8.59 9.06
CA VAL A 440 -15.73 7.62 9.52
C VAL A 440 -14.31 8.15 9.30
N PHE A 441 -13.42 7.78 10.21
CA PHE A 441 -12.00 8.09 10.15
C PHE A 441 -11.20 6.79 10.00
N ASN A 442 -10.46 6.67 8.91
CA ASN A 442 -9.68 5.49 8.55
C ASN A 442 -8.20 5.69 8.92
N ALA A 443 -7.54 4.62 9.31
CA ALA A 443 -6.10 4.60 9.55
C ALA A 443 -5.52 3.23 9.16
N LEU A 444 -4.26 3.21 8.73
CA LEU A 444 -3.49 1.97 8.62
C LEU A 444 -2.74 1.71 9.93
N ASP A 445 -2.43 0.45 10.22
CA ASP A 445 -1.59 0.02 11.36
C ASP A 445 -0.08 0.18 11.13
N ILE A 446 0.30 1.22 10.37
CA ILE A 446 1.68 1.63 10.12
C ILE A 446 2.19 2.61 11.18
N MET A 447 3.49 2.90 11.16
CA MET A 447 4.14 3.78 12.12
C MET A 447 3.80 3.38 13.56
N GLU A 448 3.34 4.31 14.38
CA GLU A 448 2.94 4.05 15.76
C GLU A 448 1.43 3.91 15.95
N ASN A 449 0.65 3.88 14.86
CA ASN A 449 -0.81 3.95 14.91
C ASN A 449 -1.40 2.83 15.77
N GLU A 450 -0.95 1.58 15.61
CA GLU A 450 -1.49 0.41 16.33
C GLU A 450 -1.58 0.62 17.85
N LYS A 451 -0.63 1.38 18.43
CA LYS A 451 -0.56 1.66 19.87
C LYS A 451 -1.82 2.36 20.42
N ILE A 452 -2.51 3.14 19.59
CA ILE A 452 -3.65 3.98 20.00
C ILE A 452 -4.99 3.55 19.40
N LEU A 453 -5.01 2.67 18.40
CA LEU A 453 -6.23 2.35 17.64
C LEU A 453 -7.33 1.75 18.53
N LYS A 454 -6.99 0.74 19.34
CA LYS A 454 -7.96 0.07 20.23
C LYS A 454 -8.52 1.03 21.29
N GLU A 455 -7.65 1.80 21.94
CA GLU A 455 -8.04 2.76 22.99
C GLU A 455 -8.94 3.87 22.42
N LEU A 456 -8.64 4.33 21.21
CA LEU A 456 -9.47 5.29 20.50
C LEU A 456 -10.69 4.66 19.82
N LYS A 457 -10.97 3.37 20.03
CA LYS A 457 -12.16 2.65 19.55
C LYS A 457 -12.22 2.51 18.03
N PHE A 458 -11.08 2.43 17.37
CA PHE A 458 -11.02 1.95 15.99
C PHE A 458 -11.34 0.45 15.97
N GLY A 459 -12.14 0.03 15.00
CA GLY A 459 -12.38 -1.37 14.68
C GLY A 459 -11.45 -1.83 13.55
N VAL A 460 -11.01 -3.09 13.60
CA VAL A 460 -10.25 -3.72 12.51
C VAL A 460 -11.17 -3.88 11.31
N GLY A 461 -10.75 -3.37 10.15
CA GLY A 461 -11.39 -3.59 8.86
C GLY A 461 -11.06 -4.96 8.27
N ASP A 462 -11.64 -5.27 7.13
CA ASP A 462 -11.35 -6.48 6.35
C ASP A 462 -10.38 -6.24 5.19
N GLY A 463 -10.14 -4.97 4.83
CA GLY A 463 -9.15 -4.56 3.84
C GLY A 463 -7.72 -4.64 4.34
N ASN A 464 -6.85 -5.23 3.52
CA ASN A 464 -5.40 -5.17 3.70
C ASN A 464 -4.79 -4.30 2.60
N LEU A 465 -3.67 -3.65 2.90
CA LEU A 465 -2.84 -2.96 1.92
C LEU A 465 -1.42 -3.53 1.98
N HIS A 466 -0.96 -4.00 0.83
CA HIS A 466 0.35 -4.62 0.65
C HIS A 466 1.31 -3.60 0.04
N TYR A 467 2.47 -3.41 0.64
CA TYR A 467 3.51 -2.50 0.17
C TYR A 467 4.56 -3.25 -0.64
N TYR A 468 5.03 -2.64 -1.72
CA TYR A 468 5.95 -3.24 -2.67
C TYR A 468 7.06 -2.28 -3.05
N LEU A 469 8.23 -2.85 -3.33
CA LEU A 469 9.33 -2.17 -4.02
C LEU A 469 9.61 -2.86 -5.35
N TYR A 470 9.72 -2.07 -6.42
CA TYR A 470 10.19 -2.53 -7.72
C TYR A 470 11.71 -2.42 -7.78
N ASN A 471 12.37 -3.47 -8.25
CA ASN A 471 13.82 -3.53 -8.45
C ASN A 471 14.65 -3.17 -7.19
N TRP A 472 14.15 -3.58 -6.02
CA TRP A 472 14.86 -3.45 -4.76
C TRP A 472 14.47 -4.59 -3.83
N ARG A 473 15.45 -5.18 -3.14
CA ARG A 473 15.23 -6.33 -2.26
C ARG A 473 15.47 -5.96 -0.81
N ILE A 474 14.51 -6.26 0.06
CA ILE A 474 14.63 -6.16 1.52
C ILE A 474 13.98 -7.38 2.20
N PRO A 475 14.27 -7.65 3.48
CA PRO A 475 13.47 -8.58 4.26
C PRO A 475 12.04 -8.08 4.40
N GLU A 476 11.12 -8.98 4.72
CA GLU A 476 9.78 -8.58 5.07
C GLU A 476 9.76 -7.75 6.36
N LEU A 477 8.98 -6.68 6.37
CA LEU A 477 8.80 -5.75 7.46
C LEU A 477 7.44 -5.96 8.12
N LYS A 478 7.40 -5.72 9.44
CA LYS A 478 6.14 -5.55 10.16
C LYS A 478 5.55 -4.17 9.84
N SER A 479 4.22 -4.04 9.89
CA SER A 479 3.54 -2.77 9.61
C SER A 479 4.09 -1.57 10.40
N PRO A 480 4.49 -1.67 11.70
CA PRO A 480 5.01 -0.51 12.44
C PRO A 480 6.40 -0.04 11.99
N GLN A 481 7.08 -0.80 11.12
CA GLN A 481 8.38 -0.43 10.53
C GLN A 481 8.22 0.39 9.25
N LEU A 482 6.99 0.58 8.75
CA LEU A 482 6.69 1.45 7.61
C LEU A 482 6.37 2.88 8.09
N GLY A 483 7.04 3.85 7.47
CA GLY A 483 6.83 5.29 7.61
C GLY A 483 6.38 5.95 6.30
N ILE A 484 5.64 5.22 5.46
CA ILE A 484 5.11 5.71 4.18
C ILE A 484 3.59 5.61 4.20
N VAL A 485 2.90 6.68 3.81
CA VAL A 485 1.47 6.69 3.52
C VAL A 485 1.27 6.97 2.02
N LEU A 486 0.71 6.01 1.29
CA LEU A 486 0.32 6.18 -0.13
C LEU A 486 -1.18 6.51 -0.22
N VAL A 487 -1.55 7.44 -1.10
CA VAL A 487 -2.88 8.08 -1.16
C VAL A 487 -3.89 7.42 -2.10
#